data_AF-A0A151SIR5-F1
#
_entry.id   AF-A0A151SIR5-F1
#
_cell.length_a   1.000
_cell.length_b   1.000
_cell.length_c   1.000
_cell.angle_alpha   90.00
_cell.angle_beta   90.00
_cell.angle_gamma   90.00
#
_symmetry.space_group_name_H-M   'P 1'
#
loop_
_entity.id
_entity.type
_entity.pdbx_description
1 polymer ?
#
loop_
_entity_poly.entity_id
_entity_poly.type
_entity_poly.pdbx_seq_one_letter_code
_entity_poly.pdbx_strand_id
1 'polypeptide(L)'
;MKDLGRVKFFLGLQIEYFKNRILLFQESYITKVLKKFYMDKSHPFCIPMIVRSLDVNKDPFRPQENDEEILGLEVPLLSAVGALMYLTNHT
;
A
#
# COMPACT_ATOMS: atom_id res chain seq x y z
N MET A 1 29.53 9.60 -3.59
CA MET A 1 28.30 9.24 -4.34
C MET A 1 28.23 10.11 -5.58
N LYS A 2 27.91 9.54 -6.76
CA LYS A 2 27.67 10.34 -7.97
C LYS A 2 26.20 10.80 -7.97
N ASP A 3 25.98 12.07 -8.25
CA ASP A 3 24.63 12.59 -8.50
C ASP A 3 24.14 12.08 -9.86
N LEU A 4 23.00 11.40 -9.85
CA LEU A 4 22.34 10.85 -11.04
C LEU A 4 21.29 11.82 -11.60
N GLY A 5 21.10 12.98 -10.96
CA GLY A 5 20.06 13.94 -11.29
C GLY A 5 18.66 13.40 -11.00
N ARG A 6 17.65 13.92 -11.71
CA ARG A 6 16.26 13.47 -11.56
C ARG A 6 16.06 12.09 -12.19
N VAL A 7 16.03 11.07 -11.34
CA VAL A 7 15.76 9.70 -11.75
C VAL A 7 14.28 9.48 -12.06
N LYS A 8 13.98 8.86 -13.20
CA LYS A 8 12.61 8.45 -13.58
C LYS A 8 12.26 7.05 -13.07
N PHE A 9 13.27 6.20 -12.91
CA PHE A 9 13.13 4.82 -12.46
C PHE A 9 14.21 4.48 -11.44
N PHE A 10 13.84 3.75 -10.39
CA PHE A 10 14.77 3.21 -9.41
C PHE A 10 14.29 1.84 -8.94
N LEU A 11 15.06 0.77 -9.15
CA LEU A 11 14.68 -0.60 -8.76
C LEU A 11 13.29 -1.03 -9.27
N GLY A 12 12.86 -0.55 -10.44
CA GLY A 12 11.54 -0.83 -10.99
C GLY A 12 10.40 0.03 -10.40
N LEU A 13 10.70 0.97 -9.50
CA LEU A 13 9.80 2.05 -9.09
C LEU A 13 9.87 3.20 -10.09
N GLN A 14 8.73 3.61 -10.61
CA GLN A 14 8.54 4.83 -11.39
C GLN A 14 8.40 6.02 -10.44
N ILE A 15 9.05 7.12 -10.81
CA ILE A 15 9.09 8.34 -10.00
C ILE A 15 8.59 9.51 -10.85
N GLU A 16 7.49 10.12 -10.41
CA GLU A 16 6.96 11.36 -10.95
C GLU A 16 7.14 12.51 -9.97
N TYR A 17 7.63 13.64 -10.48
CA TYR A 17 7.91 14.82 -9.68
C TYR A 17 6.87 15.90 -9.97
N PHE A 18 6.14 16.31 -8.93
CA PHE A 18 5.26 17.47 -8.92
C PHE A 18 5.93 18.60 -8.13
N LYS A 19 5.39 19.83 -8.20
CA LYS A 19 6.02 21.02 -7.55
C LYS A 19 6.38 20.80 -6.08
N ASN A 20 5.52 20.13 -5.30
CA ASN A 20 5.71 19.90 -3.86
C ASN A 20 5.60 18.42 -3.45
N ARG A 21 5.54 17.49 -4.40
CA ARG A 21 5.26 16.08 -4.11
C ARG A 21 6.00 15.18 -5.08
N ILE A 22 6.27 13.96 -4.62
CA ILE A 22 6.79 12.88 -5.45
C ILE A 22 5.75 11.78 -5.43
N LEU A 23 5.39 11.27 -6.60
CA LEU A 23 4.56 10.10 -6.75
C LEU A 23 5.47 8.91 -7.10
N LEU A 24 5.36 7.86 -6.30
CA LEU A 24 6.05 6.59 -6.51
C LEU A 24 5.01 5.56 -6.93
N PHE A 25 5.23 4.88 -8.04
CA PHE A 25 4.32 3.86 -8.53
C PHE A 25 5.07 2.75 -9.27
N GLN A 26 4.40 1.61 -9.48
CA GLN A 26 4.96 0.47 -10.22
C GLN A 26 3.93 -0.08 -11.21
N GLU A 27 3.57 0.70 -12.21
CA GLU A 27 2.50 0.34 -13.15
C GLU A 27 2.77 -1.01 -13.84
N SER A 28 4.01 -1.22 -14.30
CA SER A 28 4.40 -2.47 -14.96
C SER A 28 4.28 -3.69 -14.04
N TYR A 29 4.66 -3.55 -12.76
CA TYR A 29 4.55 -4.63 -11.79
C TYR A 29 3.08 -4.96 -11.51
N ILE A 30 2.27 -3.95 -11.22
CA ILE A 30 0.83 -4.12 -10.96
C ILE A 30 0.15 -4.79 -12.16
N THR A 31 0.44 -4.33 -13.38
CA THR A 31 -0.12 -4.91 -14.60
C THR A 31 0.27 -6.39 -14.76
N LYS A 32 1.52 -6.76 -14.44
CA LYS A 32 1.96 -8.16 -14.47
C LYS A 32 1.24 -9.02 -13.45
N VAL A 33 1.04 -8.52 -12.23
CA VAL A 33 0.28 -9.21 -11.17
C VAL A 33 -1.16 -9.41 -11.60
N LEU A 34 -1.84 -8.37 -12.08
CA LEU A 34 -3.23 -8.48 -12.54
C LEU A 34 -3.39 -9.51 -13.65
N LYS A 35 -2.50 -9.51 -14.65
CA LYS A 35 -2.51 -10.52 -15.73
C LYS A 35 -2.26 -11.94 -15.21
N LYS A 36 -1.33 -12.10 -14.27
CA LYS A 36 -1.00 -13.41 -13.68
C LYS A 36 -2.22 -14.06 -12.99
N PHE A 37 -3.08 -13.25 -12.40
CA PHE A 37 -4.29 -13.71 -11.72
C PHE A 37 -5.57 -13.50 -12.54
N TYR A 38 -5.47 -13.25 -13.85
CA TYR A 38 -6.62 -13.05 -14.76
C TYR A 38 -7.57 -11.91 -14.34
N MET A 39 -7.02 -10.86 -13.71
CA MET A 39 -7.74 -9.68 -13.22
C MET A 39 -7.52 -8.42 -14.07
N ASP A 40 -6.83 -8.52 -15.21
CA ASP A 40 -6.52 -7.38 -16.08
C ASP A 40 -7.75 -6.72 -16.72
N LYS A 41 -8.90 -7.42 -16.74
CA LYS A 41 -10.20 -6.91 -17.18
C LYS A 41 -11.21 -6.70 -16.05
N SER A 42 -10.78 -6.90 -14.80
CA SER A 42 -11.67 -6.71 -13.65
C SER A 42 -12.08 -5.24 -13.54
N HIS A 43 -13.28 -5.00 -13.01
CA HIS A 43 -13.70 -3.65 -12.70
C HIS A 43 -12.77 -3.07 -11.63
N PRO A 44 -12.22 -1.86 -11.83
CA PRO A 44 -11.43 -1.20 -10.81
C PRO A 44 -12.30 -1.06 -9.56
N PHE A 45 -12.02 -1.90 -8.56
CA PHE A 45 -12.63 -1.76 -7.26
C PHE A 45 -11.66 -0.95 -6.40
N CYS A 46 -12.18 0.07 -5.73
CA CYS A 46 -11.38 0.78 -4.74
C CYS A 46 -11.20 -0.16 -3.56
N ILE A 47 -10.18 -1.01 -3.62
CA ILE A 47 -9.66 -1.65 -2.41
C ILE A 47 -9.27 -0.47 -1.53
N PRO A 48 -9.84 -0.32 -0.33
CA PRO A 48 -9.39 0.68 0.61
C PRO A 48 -8.00 0.24 1.07
N MET A 49 -6.98 0.47 0.24
CA MET A 49 -5.60 0.52 0.70
C MET A 49 -5.55 1.79 1.51
N ILE A 50 -5.82 1.65 2.80
CA ILE A 50 -5.98 2.80 3.67
C ILE A 50 -4.61 3.48 3.76
N VAL A 51 -4.57 4.75 3.36
CA VAL A 51 -3.37 5.56 3.42
C VAL A 51 -3.02 5.74 4.89
N ARG A 52 -2.00 5.01 5.36
CA ARG A 52 -1.47 5.20 6.71
C ARG A 52 -0.77 6.55 6.78
N SER A 53 -0.98 7.24 7.90
CA SER A 53 -0.24 8.45 8.19
C SER A 53 1.24 8.12 8.39
N LEU A 54 2.14 8.97 7.88
CA LEU A 54 3.56 8.91 8.23
C LEU A 54 3.82 9.38 9.67
N ASP A 55 2.92 10.19 10.22
CA ASP A 55 2.91 10.57 11.63
C ASP A 55 2.20 9.46 12.42
N VAL A 56 2.99 8.71 13.19
CA VAL A 56 2.55 7.55 13.99
C VAL A 56 1.43 7.91 14.95
N ASN A 57 1.41 9.13 15.47
CA ASN A 57 0.40 9.58 16.43
C ASN A 57 -0.94 9.90 15.75
N LYS A 58 -0.94 10.11 14.43
CA LYS A 58 -2.13 10.40 13.63
C LYS A 58 -2.58 9.21 12.80
N ASP A 59 -1.92 8.06 12.95
CA ASP A 59 -2.30 6.85 12.23
C ASP A 59 -3.44 6.15 12.96
N PRO A 60 -4.65 6.09 12.37
CA PRO A 60 -5.78 5.39 12.99
C PRO A 60 -5.56 3.86 13.11
N PHE A 61 -4.50 3.32 12.49
CA PHE A 61 -4.11 1.90 12.59
C PHE A 61 -2.92 1.67 13.54
N ARG A 62 -2.53 2.64 14.35
CA ARG A 62 -1.49 2.45 15.38
C ARG A 62 -1.95 1.41 16.42
N PRO A 63 -1.03 0.74 17.15
CA PRO A 63 -1.41 -0.10 18.27
C PRO A 63 -2.31 0.67 19.24
N GLN A 64 -3.45 0.10 19.58
CA GLN A 64 -4.43 0.74 20.46
C GLN A 64 -3.81 0.90 21.86
N GLU A 65 -3.89 2.10 22.43
CA GLU A 65 -3.56 2.32 23.83
C GLU A 65 -4.75 1.89 24.71
N ASN A 66 -4.48 1.45 25.95
CA ASN A 66 -5.47 0.79 26.81
C ASN A 66 -6.76 1.60 27.06
N ASP A 67 -6.70 2.92 26.87
CA ASP A 67 -7.78 3.87 27.19
C ASP A 67 -8.47 4.46 25.93
N GLU A 68 -8.14 3.97 24.74
CA GLU A 68 -8.71 4.48 23.48
C GLU A 68 -10.01 3.75 23.09
N GLU A 69 -11.06 4.50 22.75
CA GLU A 69 -12.26 3.95 22.13
C GLU A 69 -11.94 3.38 20.75
N ILE A 70 -12.48 2.20 20.43
CA ILE A 70 -12.29 1.53 19.14
C ILE A 70 -12.96 2.37 18.02
N LEU A 71 -12.18 3.24 17.39
CA LEU A 71 -12.60 4.08 16.27
C LEU A 71 -12.31 3.38 14.92
N GLY A 72 -13.08 2.35 14.58
CA GLY A 72 -12.99 1.76 13.24
C GLY A 72 -13.80 0.49 13.04
N LEU A 73 -14.26 0.27 11.79
CA LEU A 73 -14.91 -0.97 11.35
C LEU A 73 -14.17 -2.21 11.88
N GLU A 74 -14.94 -3.15 12.42
CA GLU A 74 -14.53 -4.30 13.26
C GLU A 74 -13.29 -5.06 12.79
N VAL A 75 -12.94 -5.06 11.50
CA VAL A 75 -11.61 -5.45 11.01
C VAL A 75 -11.30 -4.69 9.71
N PRO A 76 -10.23 -3.87 9.64
CA PRO A 76 -9.78 -3.29 8.38
C PRO A 76 -9.45 -4.41 7.38
N LEU A 77 -9.87 -4.28 6.11
CA LEU A 77 -9.63 -5.27 5.06
C LEU A 77 -8.16 -5.74 5.00
N LEU A 78 -7.22 -4.83 5.26
CA LEU A 78 -5.78 -5.12 5.35
C LEU A 78 -5.45 -6.13 6.47
N SER A 79 -6.04 -5.97 7.65
CA SER A 79 -5.85 -6.88 8.79
C SER A 79 -6.43 -8.26 8.48
N ALA A 80 -7.59 -8.33 7.83
CA ALA A 80 -8.19 -9.58 7.38
C ALA A 80 -7.31 -10.30 6.34
N VAL A 81 -6.83 -9.57 5.33
CA VAL A 81 -5.90 -10.11 4.32
C VAL A 81 -4.59 -10.59 4.97
N GLY A 82 -4.05 -9.82 5.93
CA GLY A 82 -2.85 -10.19 6.68
C GLY A 82 -3.03 -11.47 7.50
N ALA A 83 -4.16 -11.63 8.18
CA ALA A 83 -4.49 -12.85 8.92
C ALA A 83 -4.61 -14.07 7.99
N LEU A 84 -5.25 -13.91 6.82
CA LEU A 84 -5.33 -14.97 5.79
C LEU A 84 -3.94 -15.35 5.27
N MET A 85 -3.08 -14.36 4.96
CA MET A 85 -1.71 -14.61 4.54
C MET A 85 -0.91 -15.38 5.60
N TYR A 86 -1.05 -15.02 6.88
CA TYR A 86 -0.41 -15.72 7.99
C TYR A 86 -0.85 -17.19 8.05
N LEU A 87 -2.16 -17.45 7.97
CA LEU A 87 -2.71 -18.81 7.95
C LEU A 87 -2.16 -19.64 6.78
N THR A 88 -2.09 -19.05 5.58
CA THR A 88 -1.61 -19.76 4.38
C THR A 88 -0.13 -20.09 4.39
N ASN A 89 0.69 -19.39 5.18
CA ASN A 89 2.14 -19.63 5.27
C ASN A 89 2.51 -20.65 6.38
N HIS A 90 1.54 -21.10 7.18
CA HIS A 90 1.74 -22.03 8.30
C HIS A 90 1.14 -23.44 8.07
N THR A 91 0.87 -23.79 6.81
CA THR A 91 0.53 -25.15 6.34
C THR A 91 1.49 -25.55 5.23
#